data_AF-A0A3B9Z620-F1
#
_entry.id   AF-A0A3B9Z620-F1
#
_cell.length_a   1.000
_cell.length_b   1.000
_cell.length_c   1.000
_cell.angle_alpha   90.00
_cell.angle_beta   90.00
_cell.angle_gamma   90.00
#
_symmetry.space_group_name_H-M   'P 1'
#
loop_
_entity.id
_entity.type
_entity.pdbx_description
1 polymer ?
#
loop_
_entity_poly.entity_id
_entity_poly.type
_entity_poly.pdbx_seq_one_letter_code
_entity_poly.pdbx_strand_id
1 'polypeptide(L)'
;MPPTSVPPTSVPLVVGVSPVTTRDLILPRSDAALLDAIETSLPIDRNAASIAVVHLETGASATVNGDRIAVPASLYKVGVLVEAFRQIEAGLLRLDETLRLLPIDWAPGAGILQGRIGTQVTITDALRLMIGISDNTAAHAIVRRIGVDRVNANNQRLGLSNTRYYIDDRPDTTTAADMARLLSLLATGRLAGVEATGQMLDLLQQVQPAAWLPRGVPPTIAVAHKSGQLDAVRNDAGIVFGPTGRYVVVVLTDNRPNAMKGENAIVQVARSVHAYFAAGG
;
A
#
# COMPACT_ATOMS: atom_id res chain seq x y z
N MET A 1 -8.07 2.78 47.28
CA MET A 1 -9.21 2.63 46.36
C MET A 1 -8.67 2.23 45.00
N PRO A 2 -9.21 1.20 44.33
CA PRO A 2 -8.80 0.88 42.97
C PRO A 2 -9.34 1.95 42.01
N PRO A 3 -8.64 2.25 40.90
CA PRO A 3 -9.16 3.18 39.90
C PRO A 3 -10.36 2.54 39.20
N THR A 4 -11.48 3.26 39.21
CA THR A 4 -12.69 2.93 38.46
C THR A 4 -12.38 2.92 36.97
N SER A 5 -12.45 1.76 36.34
CA SER A 5 -12.37 1.60 34.89
C SER A 5 -13.62 2.22 34.25
N VAL A 6 -13.41 3.27 33.45
CA VAL A 6 -14.44 3.77 32.54
C VAL A 6 -14.54 2.78 31.38
N PRO A 7 -15.71 2.19 31.09
CA PRO A 7 -15.85 1.29 29.96
C PRO A 7 -15.64 2.06 28.65
N PRO A 8 -15.06 1.45 27.61
CA PRO A 8 -14.90 2.12 26.33
C PRO A 8 -16.28 2.45 25.77
N THR A 9 -16.55 3.74 25.59
CA THR A 9 -17.72 4.23 24.85
C THR A 9 -17.65 3.68 23.42
N SER A 10 -18.61 2.82 23.08
CA SER A 10 -18.83 2.35 21.71
C SER A 10 -19.26 3.51 20.84
N VAL A 11 -18.30 4.13 20.16
CA VAL A 11 -18.60 5.07 19.07
C VAL A 11 -19.16 4.25 17.90
N PRO A 12 -20.35 4.56 17.37
CA PRO A 12 -20.96 3.79 16.29
C PRO A 12 -20.05 3.80 15.05
N LEU A 13 -20.04 2.70 14.30
CA LEU A 13 -19.45 2.66 12.96
C LEU A 13 -20.12 3.74 12.11
N VAL A 14 -19.39 4.80 11.78
CA VAL A 14 -19.89 5.86 10.91
C VAL A 14 -20.09 5.29 9.51
N VAL A 15 -21.35 5.34 9.07
CA VAL A 15 -21.81 5.02 7.72
C VAL A 15 -21.34 6.14 6.80
N GLY A 16 -20.33 5.88 5.98
CA GLY A 16 -19.77 6.87 5.05
C GLY A 16 -19.37 6.34 3.68
N VAL A 17 -19.27 5.01 3.51
CA VAL A 17 -19.02 4.38 2.21
C VAL A 17 -19.85 3.11 2.15
N SER A 18 -20.67 2.95 1.12
CA SER A 18 -21.43 1.70 0.90
C SER A 18 -20.47 0.49 0.95
N PRO A 19 -20.92 -0.68 1.43
CA PRO A 19 -20.12 -1.90 1.34
C PRO A 19 -19.65 -2.09 -0.10
N VAL A 20 -18.36 -2.36 -0.32
CA VAL A 20 -17.85 -2.73 -1.64
C VAL A 20 -18.59 -4.00 -2.06
N THR A 21 -19.44 -3.90 -3.09
CA THR A 21 -20.19 -5.06 -3.57
C THR A 21 -19.36 -5.81 -4.62
N THR A 22 -19.73 -7.06 -4.92
CA THR A 22 -19.09 -7.82 -6.00
C THR A 22 -19.20 -7.17 -7.37
N ARG A 23 -20.18 -6.27 -7.58
CA ARG A 23 -20.35 -5.47 -8.80
C ARG A 23 -19.36 -4.29 -8.89
N ASP A 24 -18.74 -3.90 -7.79
CA ASP A 24 -17.77 -2.81 -7.73
C ASP A 24 -16.33 -3.26 -8.03
N LEU A 25 -16.12 -4.58 -8.16
CA LEU A 25 -14.81 -5.16 -8.39
C LEU A 25 -14.57 -5.33 -9.88
N ILE A 26 -13.40 -4.89 -10.34
CA ILE A 26 -12.86 -5.32 -11.63
C ILE A 26 -12.67 -6.83 -11.52
N LEU A 27 -13.41 -7.59 -12.32
CA LEU A 27 -13.31 -9.04 -12.37
C LEU A 27 -11.99 -9.40 -13.08
N PRO A 28 -11.02 -9.99 -12.37
CA PRO A 28 -9.77 -10.38 -13.00
C PRO A 28 -10.04 -11.46 -14.05
N ARG A 29 -9.62 -11.19 -15.29
CA ARG A 29 -9.61 -12.12 -16.41
C ARG A 29 -8.18 -12.58 -16.61
N SER A 30 -7.92 -13.87 -16.39
CA SER A 30 -6.59 -14.43 -16.57
C SER A 30 -6.10 -14.21 -18.00
N ASP A 31 -4.87 -13.71 -18.12
CA ASP A 31 -4.16 -13.48 -19.38
C ASP A 31 -2.85 -14.27 -19.36
N ALA A 32 -2.79 -15.33 -20.16
CA ALA A 32 -1.66 -16.24 -20.21
C ALA A 32 -0.43 -15.60 -20.89
N ALA A 33 -0.62 -14.70 -21.86
CA ALA A 33 0.49 -14.04 -22.53
C ALA A 33 1.14 -12.99 -21.63
N LEU A 34 0.33 -12.28 -20.83
CA LEU A 34 0.84 -11.41 -19.77
C LEU A 34 1.62 -12.20 -18.72
N LEU A 35 1.12 -13.36 -18.30
CA LEU A 35 1.83 -14.22 -17.35
C LEU A 35 3.18 -14.70 -17.90
N ASP A 36 3.21 -15.17 -19.15
CA ASP A 36 4.44 -15.60 -19.82
C ASP A 36 5.47 -14.47 -19.94
N ALA A 37 5.02 -13.24 -20.28
CA ALA A 37 5.86 -12.06 -20.33
C ALA A 37 6.46 -11.70 -18.95
N ILE A 38 5.69 -11.86 -17.87
CA ILE A 38 6.18 -11.65 -16.50
C ILE A 38 7.21 -12.71 -16.16
N GLU A 39 6.87 -14.00 -16.30
CA GLU A 39 7.74 -15.11 -15.89
C GLU A 39 9.07 -15.13 -16.66
N THR A 40 9.03 -14.86 -17.97
CA THR A 40 10.24 -14.79 -18.82
C THR A 40 11.15 -13.61 -18.43
N SER A 41 10.59 -12.53 -17.88
CA SER A 41 11.35 -11.34 -17.47
C SER A 41 12.00 -11.45 -16.08
N LEU A 42 11.65 -12.48 -15.29
CA LEU A 42 12.10 -12.59 -13.90
C LEU A 42 13.59 -12.95 -13.79
N PRO A 43 14.43 -12.10 -13.17
CA PRO A 43 15.86 -12.40 -12.97
C PRO A 43 16.12 -13.27 -11.72
N ILE A 44 15.06 -13.83 -11.13
CA ILE A 44 15.07 -14.60 -9.89
C ILE A 44 14.19 -15.83 -10.03
N ASP A 45 14.35 -16.80 -9.14
CA ASP A 45 13.45 -17.94 -9.03
C ASP A 45 12.02 -17.42 -8.84
N ARG A 46 11.07 -17.96 -9.61
CA ARG A 46 9.63 -17.70 -9.49
C ARG A 46 9.15 -17.81 -8.04
N ASN A 47 9.68 -18.78 -7.30
CA ASN A 47 9.35 -19.03 -5.90
C ASN A 47 9.91 -17.96 -4.95
N ALA A 48 10.82 -17.09 -5.38
CA ALA A 48 11.30 -15.96 -4.58
C ALA A 48 10.44 -14.68 -4.77
N ALA A 49 9.41 -14.72 -5.63
CA ALA A 49 8.54 -13.58 -5.92
C ALA A 49 7.05 -13.92 -5.80
N SER A 50 6.28 -12.95 -5.32
CA SER A 50 4.81 -12.93 -5.38
C SER A 50 4.39 -11.70 -6.16
N ILE A 51 3.64 -11.90 -7.24
CA ILE A 51 3.30 -10.87 -8.23
C ILE A 51 1.81 -10.93 -8.50
N ALA A 52 1.19 -9.75 -8.60
CA ALA A 52 -0.17 -9.60 -9.09
C ALA A 52 -0.24 -8.38 -10.00
N VAL A 53 -0.86 -8.55 -11.17
CA VAL A 53 -1.07 -7.51 -12.17
C VAL A 53 -2.54 -7.51 -12.58
N VAL A 54 -3.15 -6.32 -12.64
CA VAL A 54 -4.55 -6.15 -13.08
C VAL A 54 -4.66 -4.88 -13.93
N HIS A 55 -5.07 -5.03 -15.18
CA HIS A 55 -5.47 -3.91 -16.05
C HIS A 55 -6.90 -3.49 -15.70
N LEU A 56 -7.08 -2.22 -15.34
CA LEU A 56 -8.31 -1.78 -14.67
C LEU A 56 -9.48 -1.60 -15.64
N GLU A 57 -9.21 -1.29 -16.91
CA GLU A 57 -10.25 -1.08 -17.91
C GLU A 57 -10.70 -2.38 -18.60
N THR A 58 -9.85 -3.41 -18.64
CA THR A 58 -10.12 -4.66 -19.40
C THR A 58 -10.24 -5.90 -18.51
N GLY A 59 -9.82 -5.79 -17.24
CA GLY A 59 -9.71 -6.92 -16.32
C GLY A 59 -8.55 -7.86 -16.61
N ALA A 60 -7.77 -7.66 -17.68
CA ALA A 60 -6.62 -8.52 -18.00
C ALA A 60 -5.68 -8.61 -16.81
N SER A 61 -5.32 -9.83 -16.40
CA SER A 61 -4.63 -10.06 -15.13
C SER A 61 -3.73 -11.28 -15.16
N ALA A 62 -2.66 -11.22 -14.38
CA ALA A 62 -1.72 -12.31 -14.20
C ALA A 62 -1.22 -12.33 -12.76
N THR A 63 -0.96 -13.52 -12.23
CA THR A 63 -0.47 -13.71 -10.87
C THR A 63 0.62 -14.78 -10.82
N VAL A 64 1.68 -14.50 -10.07
CA VAL A 64 2.71 -15.47 -9.69
C VAL A 64 2.70 -15.56 -8.17
N ASN A 65 2.37 -16.72 -7.59
CA ASN A 65 2.27 -16.89 -6.11
C ASN A 65 1.43 -15.79 -5.43
N GLY A 66 0.32 -15.38 -6.06
CA GLY A 66 -0.45 -14.19 -5.69
C GLY A 66 -1.00 -14.22 -4.26
N ASP A 67 -1.42 -15.40 -3.80
CA ASP A 67 -2.00 -15.63 -2.46
C ASP A 67 -0.98 -16.02 -1.39
N ARG A 68 0.31 -16.10 -1.75
CA ARG A 68 1.35 -16.46 -0.78
C ARG A 68 1.54 -15.31 0.20
N ILE A 69 1.43 -15.64 1.49
CA ILE A 69 1.67 -14.70 2.59
C ILE A 69 3.13 -14.22 2.53
N ALA A 70 3.30 -12.90 2.61
CA ALA A 70 4.57 -12.21 2.63
C ALA A 70 4.57 -11.12 3.71
N VAL A 71 5.77 -10.73 4.15
CA VAL A 71 5.96 -9.57 5.03
C VAL A 71 5.82 -8.30 4.18
N PRO A 72 4.89 -7.37 4.49
CA PRO A 72 4.63 -6.20 3.67
C PRO A 72 5.77 -5.19 3.68
N ALA A 73 6.61 -5.19 4.73
CA ALA A 73 7.47 -4.05 5.05
C ALA A 73 6.62 -2.76 5.06
N SER A 74 7.15 -1.63 4.58
CA SER A 74 6.41 -0.35 4.57
C SER A 74 5.16 -0.30 3.68
N LEU A 75 4.79 -1.37 2.95
CA LEU A 75 3.52 -1.40 2.22
C LEU A 75 2.29 -1.29 3.13
N TYR A 76 2.41 -1.67 4.41
CA TYR A 76 1.31 -1.58 5.36
C TYR A 76 0.72 -0.15 5.46
N LYS A 77 1.57 0.86 5.22
CA LYS A 77 1.23 2.28 5.27
C LYS A 77 0.19 2.69 4.24
N VAL A 78 -0.02 1.91 3.17
CA VAL A 78 -1.12 2.13 2.22
C VAL A 78 -2.47 1.85 2.90
N GLY A 79 -2.57 0.78 3.72
CA GLY A 79 -3.77 0.52 4.50
C GLY A 79 -4.01 1.58 5.60
N VAL A 80 -2.94 2.06 6.22
CA VAL A 80 -3.00 3.18 7.19
C VAL A 80 -3.50 4.45 6.53
N LEU A 81 -2.99 4.77 5.33
CA LEU A 81 -3.43 5.91 4.52
C LEU A 81 -4.94 5.83 4.23
N VAL A 82 -5.40 4.67 3.73
CA VAL A 82 -6.81 4.46 3.39
C VAL A 82 -7.72 4.58 4.61
N GLU A 83 -7.33 4.05 5.77
CA GLU A 83 -8.10 4.22 7.00
C GLU A 83 -8.09 5.67 7.50
N ALA A 84 -6.95 6.38 7.41
CA ALA A 84 -6.87 7.78 7.79
C ALA A 84 -7.83 8.64 6.95
N PHE A 85 -7.85 8.44 5.63
CA PHE A 85 -8.79 9.14 4.74
C PHE A 85 -10.25 8.76 4.99
N ARG A 86 -10.54 7.49 5.28
CA ARG A 86 -11.88 7.08 5.71
C ARG A 86 -12.33 7.81 6.99
N GLN A 87 -11.42 8.03 7.95
CA GLN A 87 -11.72 8.80 9.16
C GLN A 87 -11.85 10.30 8.88
N ILE A 88 -11.09 10.85 7.92
CA ILE A 88 -11.22 12.25 7.48
C ILE A 88 -12.60 12.50 6.88
N GLU A 89 -13.06 11.64 5.97
CA GLU A 89 -14.40 11.76 5.37
C GLU A 89 -15.53 11.60 6.40
N ALA A 90 -15.30 10.75 7.39
CA ALA A 90 -16.24 10.56 8.51
C ALA A 90 -16.20 11.71 9.54
N GLY A 91 -15.33 12.72 9.38
CA GLY A 91 -15.16 13.82 10.33
C GLY A 91 -14.51 13.41 11.66
N LEU A 92 -13.88 12.23 11.74
CA LEU A 92 -13.22 11.68 12.93
C LEU A 92 -11.74 12.07 13.05
N LEU A 93 -11.16 12.53 11.94
CA LEU A 93 -9.79 13.00 11.83
C LEU A 93 -9.79 14.28 10.99
N ARG A 94 -8.97 15.26 11.36
CA ARG A 94 -8.81 16.48 10.55
C ARG A 94 -7.39 16.58 10.03
N LEU A 95 -7.24 17.01 8.78
CA LEU A 95 -5.94 17.20 8.14
C LEU A 95 -5.04 18.22 8.85
N ASP A 96 -5.64 19.23 9.48
CA ASP A 96 -4.95 20.29 10.21
C ASP A 96 -4.78 20.01 11.72
N GLU A 97 -5.31 18.89 12.23
CA GLU A 97 -5.06 18.44 13.60
C GLU A 97 -3.56 18.17 13.80
N THR A 98 -3.02 18.57 14.95
CA THR A 98 -1.62 18.31 15.31
C THR A 98 -1.49 17.07 16.18
N LEU A 99 -0.55 16.20 15.82
CA LEU A 99 -0.09 15.10 16.63
C LEU A 99 1.17 15.50 17.39
N ARG A 100 1.13 15.36 18.72
CA ARG A 100 2.37 15.34 19.51
C ARG A 100 3.07 14.01 19.30
N LEU A 101 4.35 14.06 18.92
CA LEU A 101 5.22 12.89 18.79
C LEU A 101 5.64 12.43 20.18
N LEU A 102 5.23 11.22 20.56
CA LEU A 102 5.51 10.62 21.86
C LEU A 102 6.67 9.63 21.76
N PRO A 103 7.35 9.30 22.87
CA PRO A 103 8.39 8.28 22.87
C PRO A 103 7.96 6.93 22.29
N ILE A 104 6.69 6.55 22.46
CA ILE A 104 6.11 5.31 21.89
C ILE A 104 5.99 5.34 20.36
N ASP A 105 6.01 6.52 19.75
CA ASP A 105 5.97 6.67 18.27
C ASP A 105 7.36 6.53 17.65
N TRP A 106 8.42 6.55 18.46
CA TRP A 106 9.78 6.42 17.95
C TRP A 106 9.97 5.07 17.26
N ALA A 107 10.57 5.11 16.08
CA ALA A 107 10.88 3.91 15.32
C ALA A 107 12.18 4.13 14.52
N PRO A 108 13.07 3.13 14.44
CA PRO A 108 14.31 3.24 13.69
C PRO A 108 14.03 3.16 12.17
N GLY A 109 15.05 3.45 11.37
CA GLY A 109 15.01 3.28 9.92
C GLY A 109 14.68 4.58 9.17
N ALA A 110 13.69 4.52 8.27
CA ALA A 110 13.35 5.62 7.39
C ALA A 110 12.57 6.72 8.12
N GLY A 111 12.90 7.97 7.81
CA GLY A 111 12.21 9.14 8.34
C GLY A 111 13.17 10.21 8.89
N ILE A 112 12.57 11.34 9.23
CA ILE A 112 13.23 12.48 9.87
C ILE A 112 12.62 12.78 11.26
N LEU A 113 11.42 12.26 11.56
CA LEU A 113 10.71 12.57 12.79
C LEU A 113 11.23 11.83 14.03
N GLN A 114 12.02 10.76 13.86
CA GLN A 114 12.66 10.05 14.97
C GLN A 114 13.56 10.95 15.85
N GLY A 115 14.15 12.00 15.28
CA GLY A 115 14.93 13.02 16.01
C GLY A 115 14.09 14.20 16.52
N ARG A 116 12.77 14.10 16.44
CA ARG A 116 11.80 15.18 16.76
C ARG A 116 10.80 14.76 17.83
N ILE A 117 11.06 13.68 18.57
CA ILE A 117 10.19 13.26 19.69
C ILE A 117 9.98 14.44 20.66
N GLY A 118 8.72 14.64 21.07
CA GLY A 118 8.29 15.75 21.91
C GLY A 118 7.72 16.95 21.14
N THR A 119 8.00 17.08 19.83
CA THR A 119 7.43 18.14 18.98
C THR A 119 6.04 17.76 18.45
N GLN A 120 5.46 18.65 17.64
CA GLN A 120 4.18 18.43 16.96
C GLN A 120 4.36 18.32 15.44
N VAL A 121 3.46 17.60 14.78
CA VAL A 121 3.34 17.49 13.33
C VAL A 121 1.86 17.49 12.95
N THR A 122 1.46 18.13 11.85
CA THR A 122 0.07 18.07 11.38
C THR A 122 -0.23 16.68 10.80
N ILE A 123 -1.51 16.26 10.77
CA ILE A 123 -1.91 15.04 10.06
C ILE A 123 -1.49 15.10 8.59
N THR A 124 -1.65 16.26 7.94
CA THR A 124 -1.19 16.48 6.56
C THR A 124 0.29 16.16 6.38
N ASP A 125 1.15 16.74 7.22
CA ASP A 125 2.60 16.53 7.12
C ASP A 125 2.99 15.10 7.50
N ALA A 126 2.33 14.52 8.51
CA ALA A 126 2.57 13.14 8.91
C ALA A 126 2.23 12.15 7.79
N LEU A 127 1.08 12.32 7.11
CA LEU A 127 0.69 11.48 5.97
C LEU A 127 1.67 11.64 4.80
N ARG A 128 2.10 12.88 4.52
CA ARG A 128 3.10 13.18 3.50
C ARG A 128 4.44 12.50 3.78
N LEU A 129 4.96 12.60 5.00
CA LEU A 129 6.22 11.99 5.39
C LEU A 129 6.12 10.44 5.43
N MET A 130 4.99 9.92 5.91
CA MET A 130 4.71 8.48 5.97
C MET A 130 4.73 7.84 4.57
N ILE A 131 4.17 8.51 3.55
CA ILE A 131 4.12 7.97 2.20
C ILE A 131 5.38 8.33 1.40
N GLY A 132 5.76 9.60 1.36
CA GLY A 132 6.82 10.12 0.48
C GLY A 132 8.24 9.69 0.85
N ILE A 133 8.57 9.62 2.14
CA ILE A 133 9.90 9.14 2.59
C ILE A 133 9.81 7.93 3.52
N SER A 134 8.64 7.31 3.62
CA SER A 134 8.41 6.16 4.46
C SER A 134 8.68 6.40 5.95
N ASP A 135 8.48 7.63 6.47
CA ASP A 135 8.79 7.98 7.86
C ASP A 135 8.05 7.06 8.85
N ASN A 136 8.83 6.29 9.63
CA ASN A 136 8.28 5.29 10.55
C ASN A 136 7.63 5.95 11.78
N THR A 137 8.21 7.05 12.28
CA THR A 137 7.65 7.77 13.43
C THR A 137 6.34 8.47 13.07
N ALA A 138 6.23 9.03 11.87
CA ALA A 138 4.96 9.54 11.35
C ALA A 138 3.91 8.42 11.28
N ALA A 139 4.29 7.24 10.76
CA ALA A 139 3.39 6.10 10.64
C ALA A 139 2.89 5.61 12.01
N HIS A 140 3.77 5.47 13.00
CA HIS A 140 3.39 5.06 14.35
C HIS A 140 2.48 6.09 15.03
N ALA A 141 2.78 7.38 14.89
CA ALA A 141 1.94 8.45 15.44
C ALA A 141 0.53 8.45 14.81
N ILE A 142 0.43 8.23 13.49
CA ILE A 142 -0.85 8.10 12.79
C ILE A 142 -1.59 6.85 13.28
N VAL A 143 -0.94 5.69 13.31
CA VAL A 143 -1.55 4.42 13.78
C VAL A 143 -2.04 4.55 15.21
N ARG A 144 -1.29 5.21 16.10
CA ARG A 144 -1.74 5.51 17.46
C ARG A 144 -2.99 6.39 17.47
N ARG A 145 -3.08 7.38 16.58
CA ARG A 145 -4.23 8.29 16.49
C ARG A 145 -5.48 7.63 15.90
N ILE A 146 -5.32 6.77 14.90
CA ILE A 146 -6.46 6.19 14.15
C ILE A 146 -6.82 4.78 14.63
N GLY A 147 -5.93 4.10 15.36
CA GLY A 147 -6.12 2.76 15.92
C GLY A 147 -5.87 1.62 14.93
N VAL A 148 -4.91 0.72 15.24
CA VAL A 148 -4.58 -0.43 14.37
C VAL A 148 -5.77 -1.37 14.14
N ASP A 149 -6.66 -1.53 15.14
CA ASP A 149 -7.82 -2.39 15.01
C ASP A 149 -8.79 -1.85 13.95
N ARG A 150 -8.89 -0.53 13.81
CA ARG A 150 -9.68 0.11 12.76
C ARG A 150 -9.04 -0.09 11.39
N VAL A 151 -7.71 -0.01 11.31
CA VAL A 151 -6.97 -0.31 10.07
C VAL A 151 -7.21 -1.76 9.64
N ASN A 152 -7.04 -2.72 10.55
CA ASN A 152 -7.25 -4.14 10.28
C ASN A 152 -8.72 -4.46 9.98
N ALA A 153 -9.69 -3.85 10.68
CA ALA A 153 -11.10 -4.02 10.40
C ALA A 153 -11.46 -3.47 9.00
N ASN A 154 -10.87 -2.34 8.61
CA ASN A 154 -11.06 -1.79 7.28
C ASN A 154 -10.44 -2.69 6.20
N ASN A 155 -9.24 -3.23 6.42
CA ASN A 155 -8.63 -4.24 5.53
C ASN A 155 -9.59 -5.43 5.32
N GLN A 156 -10.15 -5.98 6.38
CA GLN A 156 -11.11 -7.09 6.29
C GLN A 156 -12.40 -6.69 5.56
N ARG A 157 -12.95 -5.49 5.83
CA ARG A 157 -14.13 -4.95 5.12
C ARG A 157 -13.88 -4.82 3.62
N LEU A 158 -12.66 -4.48 3.23
CA LEU A 158 -12.24 -4.36 1.83
C LEU A 158 -11.95 -5.72 1.19
N GLY A 159 -11.99 -6.82 1.95
CA GLY A 159 -11.71 -8.18 1.48
C GLY A 159 -10.21 -8.51 1.40
N LEU A 160 -9.38 -7.81 2.18
CA LEU A 160 -7.93 -8.06 2.28
C LEU A 160 -7.66 -9.10 3.37
N SER A 161 -8.09 -10.33 3.15
CA SER A 161 -8.18 -11.34 4.22
C SER A 161 -6.83 -11.72 4.83
N ASN A 162 -5.73 -11.57 4.08
CA ASN A 162 -4.37 -11.90 4.52
C ASN A 162 -3.52 -10.66 4.84
N THR A 163 -4.08 -9.45 4.77
CA THR A 163 -3.40 -8.22 5.16
C THR A 163 -3.71 -7.85 6.61
N ARG A 164 -2.72 -8.00 7.49
CA ARG A 164 -2.88 -7.70 8.92
C ARG A 164 -1.62 -7.07 9.51
N TYR A 165 -1.84 -6.05 10.32
CA TYR A 165 -0.81 -5.31 11.04
C TYR A 165 -0.86 -5.61 12.53
N TYR A 166 0.29 -5.85 13.14
CA TYR A 166 0.42 -6.22 14.55
C TYR A 166 1.21 -5.15 15.30
N ILE A 167 0.77 -4.81 16.51
CA ILE A 167 1.50 -3.90 17.43
C ILE A 167 2.45 -4.69 18.35
N ASP A 168 2.35 -6.01 18.37
CA ASP A 168 3.24 -6.90 19.13
C ASP A 168 4.37 -7.45 18.24
N ASP A 169 5.16 -8.39 18.77
CA ASP A 169 6.34 -8.93 18.08
C ASP A 169 6.02 -9.83 16.88
N ARG A 170 4.75 -9.96 16.49
CA ARG A 170 4.36 -10.73 15.30
C ARG A 170 4.69 -9.93 14.04
N PRO A 171 5.17 -10.61 12.97
CA PRO A 171 5.38 -9.95 11.70
C PRO A 171 4.04 -9.57 11.06
N ASP A 172 3.95 -8.36 10.53
CA ASP A 172 2.87 -7.97 9.64
C ASP A 172 2.77 -8.92 8.44
N THR A 173 1.57 -9.06 7.90
CA THR A 173 1.29 -9.98 6.80
C THR A 173 0.53 -9.27 5.68
N THR A 174 0.76 -9.72 4.45
CA THR A 174 -0.02 -9.36 3.27
C THR A 174 0.14 -10.41 2.17
N THR A 175 -0.58 -10.25 1.07
CA THR A 175 -0.38 -10.98 -0.19
C THR A 175 -0.29 -10.02 -1.36
N ALA A 176 0.22 -10.48 -2.51
CA ALA A 176 0.21 -9.67 -3.72
C ALA A 176 -1.23 -9.44 -4.22
N ALA A 177 -2.09 -10.44 -4.07
CA ALA A 177 -3.52 -10.35 -4.37
C ALA A 177 -4.25 -9.28 -3.54
N ASP A 178 -4.04 -9.25 -2.22
CA ASP A 178 -4.67 -8.25 -1.35
C ASP A 178 -4.20 -6.82 -1.68
N MET A 179 -2.90 -6.62 -1.88
CA MET A 179 -2.39 -5.30 -2.28
C MET A 179 -2.92 -4.87 -3.65
N ALA A 180 -3.02 -5.81 -4.61
CA ALA A 180 -3.56 -5.50 -5.93
C ALA A 180 -5.03 -5.10 -5.85
N ARG A 181 -5.79 -5.78 -4.99
CA ARG A 181 -7.18 -5.45 -4.69
C ARG A 181 -7.32 -4.06 -4.06
N LEU A 182 -6.52 -3.75 -3.03
CA LEU A 182 -6.52 -2.45 -2.37
C LEU A 182 -6.26 -1.31 -3.36
N LEU A 183 -5.23 -1.46 -4.21
CA LEU A 183 -4.86 -0.46 -5.20
C LEU A 183 -5.89 -0.35 -6.34
N SER A 184 -6.54 -1.46 -6.73
CA SER A 184 -7.63 -1.44 -7.72
C SER A 184 -8.84 -0.66 -7.19
N LEU A 185 -9.21 -0.88 -5.91
CA LEU A 185 -10.28 -0.13 -5.26
C LEU A 185 -9.94 1.35 -5.12
N LEU A 186 -8.68 1.69 -4.82
CA LEU A 186 -8.23 3.07 -4.76
C LEU A 186 -8.34 3.74 -6.14
N ALA A 187 -7.78 3.13 -7.17
CA ALA A 187 -7.76 3.67 -8.52
C ALA A 187 -9.17 3.85 -9.11
N THR A 188 -10.13 3.02 -8.71
CA THR A 188 -11.52 3.10 -9.18
C THR A 188 -12.42 3.99 -8.30
N GLY A 189 -11.85 4.68 -7.30
CA GLY A 189 -12.60 5.57 -6.40
C GLY A 189 -13.64 4.84 -5.55
N ARG A 190 -13.37 3.58 -5.21
CA ARG A 190 -14.28 2.72 -4.43
C ARG A 190 -13.93 2.65 -2.93
N LEU A 191 -12.82 3.27 -2.52
CA LEU A 191 -12.40 3.31 -1.12
C LEU A 191 -12.94 4.51 -0.35
N ALA A 192 -13.07 5.64 -1.03
CA ALA A 192 -13.37 6.95 -0.49
C ALA A 192 -14.02 7.81 -1.59
N GLY A 193 -14.57 8.97 -1.23
CA GLY A 193 -15.03 9.97 -2.18
C GLY A 193 -13.92 10.47 -3.11
N VAL A 194 -14.32 11.23 -4.14
CA VAL A 194 -13.44 11.69 -5.23
C VAL A 194 -12.27 12.52 -4.70
N GLU A 195 -12.54 13.45 -3.79
CA GLU A 195 -11.51 14.34 -3.22
C GLU A 195 -10.47 13.55 -2.40
N ALA A 196 -10.93 12.70 -1.47
CA ALA A 196 -10.05 11.86 -0.66
C ALA A 196 -9.24 10.87 -1.52
N THR A 197 -9.85 10.32 -2.56
CA THR A 197 -9.16 9.46 -3.54
C THR A 197 -8.06 10.22 -4.27
N GLY A 198 -8.34 11.44 -4.73
CA GLY A 198 -7.34 12.32 -5.36
C GLY A 198 -6.17 12.59 -4.42
N GLN A 199 -6.45 12.98 -3.17
CA GLN A 199 -5.40 13.27 -2.17
C GLN A 199 -4.53 12.04 -1.85
N MET A 200 -5.12 10.84 -1.77
CA MET A 200 -4.36 9.60 -1.59
C MET A 200 -3.47 9.28 -2.80
N LEU A 201 -3.98 9.46 -4.02
CA LEU A 201 -3.20 9.26 -5.25
C LEU A 201 -2.06 10.27 -5.37
N ASP A 202 -2.28 11.53 -5.01
CA ASP A 202 -1.26 12.57 -5.01
C ASP A 202 -0.12 12.26 -4.03
N LEU A 203 -0.46 11.74 -2.83
CA LEU A 203 0.53 11.26 -1.86
C LEU A 203 1.36 10.11 -2.42
N LEU A 204 0.71 9.13 -3.07
CA LEU A 204 1.38 7.95 -3.64
C LEU A 204 2.22 8.26 -4.90
N GLN A 205 1.94 9.37 -5.59
CA GLN A 205 2.71 9.83 -6.75
C GLN A 205 3.96 10.65 -6.38
N GLN A 206 4.17 10.92 -5.09
CA GLN A 206 5.38 11.63 -4.65
C GLN A 206 6.62 10.79 -4.95
N VAL A 207 7.71 11.48 -5.33
CA VAL A 207 9.01 10.84 -5.55
C VAL A 207 9.49 10.20 -4.25
N GLN A 208 9.63 8.87 -4.26
CA GLN A 208 10.21 8.11 -3.15
C GLN A 208 11.69 7.84 -3.44
N PRO A 209 12.63 8.17 -2.54
CA PRO A 209 14.08 8.00 -2.77
C PRO A 209 14.51 6.58 -3.15
N ALA A 210 13.72 5.58 -2.76
CA ALA A 210 14.01 4.16 -3.00
C ALA A 210 12.86 3.46 -3.76
N ALA A 211 12.37 4.12 -4.81
CA ALA A 211 11.34 3.62 -5.72
C ALA A 211 11.90 2.66 -6.77
N TRP A 212 11.17 1.59 -7.10
CA TRP A 212 11.57 0.62 -8.13
C TRP A 212 10.59 0.49 -9.28
N LEU A 213 9.27 0.43 -9.05
CA LEU A 213 8.29 0.39 -10.15
C LEU A 213 8.47 1.55 -11.15
N PRO A 214 8.65 2.83 -10.72
CA PRO A 214 8.86 3.93 -11.66
C PRO A 214 10.11 3.78 -12.55
N ARG A 215 11.12 3.01 -12.12
CA ARG A 215 12.35 2.78 -12.91
C ARG A 215 12.13 1.80 -14.06
N GLY A 216 11.03 1.05 -14.04
CA GLY A 216 10.65 0.12 -15.11
C GLY A 216 9.83 0.75 -16.22
N VAL A 217 9.32 1.97 -16.05
CA VAL A 217 8.43 2.64 -17.01
C VAL A 217 9.06 3.93 -17.55
N PRO A 218 8.59 4.47 -18.68
CA PRO A 218 9.06 5.78 -19.17
C PRO A 218 8.81 6.88 -18.12
N PRO A 219 9.73 7.85 -17.95
CA PRO A 219 9.62 8.88 -16.91
C PRO A 219 8.44 9.85 -17.11
N THR A 220 7.81 9.84 -18.28
CA THR A 220 6.59 10.60 -18.59
C THR A 220 5.32 9.91 -18.09
N ILE A 221 5.40 8.65 -17.68
CA ILE A 221 4.27 7.86 -17.17
C ILE A 221 4.20 8.03 -15.66
N ALA A 222 3.06 8.52 -15.17
CA ALA A 222 2.81 8.65 -13.76
C ALA A 222 2.67 7.27 -13.09
N VAL A 223 3.19 7.16 -11.86
CA VAL A 223 3.12 5.95 -11.04
C VAL A 223 2.76 6.36 -9.61
N ALA A 224 1.57 5.96 -9.16
CA ALA A 224 1.15 6.09 -7.76
C ALA A 224 1.52 4.81 -7.02
N HIS A 225 2.55 4.82 -6.17
CA HIS A 225 3.06 3.59 -5.57
C HIS A 225 3.54 3.75 -4.13
N LYS A 226 3.87 2.63 -3.49
CA LYS A 226 4.61 2.60 -2.24
C LYS A 226 5.63 1.49 -2.30
N SER A 227 6.87 1.78 -1.92
CA SER A 227 7.90 0.75 -1.72
C SER A 227 8.05 0.36 -0.25
N GLY A 228 8.55 -0.86 -0.03
CA GLY A 228 8.84 -1.44 1.28
C GLY A 228 10.15 -2.22 1.27
N GLN A 229 10.96 -2.01 2.32
CA GLN A 229 12.28 -2.61 2.44
C GLN A 229 12.49 -3.12 3.87
N LEU A 230 13.04 -4.33 3.98
CA LEU A 230 13.72 -4.87 5.18
C LEU A 230 15.05 -5.45 4.71
N ASP A 231 15.72 -6.33 5.46
CA ASP A 231 17.03 -6.88 5.08
C ASP A 231 17.06 -7.44 3.63
N ALA A 232 16.39 -8.58 3.39
CA ALA A 232 16.31 -9.21 2.07
C ALA A 232 14.96 -9.00 1.36
N VAL A 233 14.00 -8.37 2.04
CA VAL A 233 12.67 -8.10 1.51
C VAL A 233 12.70 -6.83 0.68
N ARG A 234 12.22 -6.94 -0.56
CA ARG A 234 12.02 -5.81 -1.48
C ARG A 234 10.63 -5.91 -2.06
N ASN A 235 9.80 -4.94 -1.74
CA ASN A 235 8.41 -4.88 -2.16
C ASN A 235 8.12 -3.53 -2.80
N ASP A 236 7.32 -3.54 -3.86
CA ASP A 236 6.76 -2.32 -4.44
C ASP A 236 5.39 -2.62 -5.02
N ALA A 237 4.44 -1.73 -4.80
CA ALA A 237 3.06 -1.89 -5.19
C ALA A 237 2.51 -0.56 -5.64
N GLY A 238 1.92 -0.50 -6.83
CA GLY A 238 1.42 0.75 -7.37
C GLY A 238 0.44 0.63 -8.54
N ILE A 239 -0.10 1.77 -8.90
CA ILE A 239 -0.95 2.02 -10.06
C ILE A 239 -0.11 2.76 -11.08
N VAL A 240 0.00 2.22 -12.28
CA VAL A 240 0.65 2.86 -13.42
C VAL A 240 -0.42 3.43 -14.35
N PHE A 241 -0.26 4.69 -14.72
CA PHE A 241 -1.15 5.40 -15.66
C PHE A 241 -0.63 5.21 -17.09
N GLY A 242 -0.77 3.98 -17.59
CA GLY A 242 -0.25 3.54 -18.88
C GLY A 242 -0.98 4.11 -20.09
N PRO A 243 -0.46 3.84 -21.30
CA PRO A 243 -0.98 4.41 -22.55
C PRO A 243 -2.36 3.86 -22.97
N THR A 244 -2.69 2.63 -22.59
CA THR A 244 -3.95 1.94 -22.93
C THR A 244 -4.96 1.89 -21.79
N GLY A 245 -4.61 2.48 -20.65
CA GLY A 245 -5.37 2.37 -19.42
C GLY A 245 -4.48 2.33 -18.20
N ARG A 246 -5.11 2.24 -17.04
CA ARG A 246 -4.43 2.11 -15.76
C ARG A 246 -4.27 0.65 -15.43
N TYR A 247 -3.14 0.29 -14.86
CA TYR A 247 -2.94 -1.05 -14.37
C TYR A 247 -2.23 -1.05 -13.02
N VAL A 248 -2.61 -2.00 -12.19
CA VAL A 248 -1.98 -2.26 -10.89
C VAL A 248 -0.86 -3.25 -11.08
N VAL A 249 0.29 -2.99 -10.47
CA VAL A 249 1.43 -3.92 -10.39
C VAL A 249 1.85 -4.03 -8.94
N VAL A 250 1.90 -5.27 -8.45
CA VAL A 250 2.42 -5.59 -7.12
C VAL A 250 3.52 -6.62 -7.29
N VAL A 251 4.69 -6.34 -6.72
CA VAL A 251 5.82 -7.28 -6.67
C VAL A 251 6.33 -7.33 -5.23
N LEU A 252 6.20 -8.49 -4.61
CA LEU A 252 6.71 -8.78 -3.27
C LEU A 252 7.83 -9.81 -3.40
N THR A 253 8.97 -9.56 -2.76
CA THR A 253 10.11 -10.47 -2.87
C THR A 253 10.77 -10.71 -1.53
N ASP A 254 11.29 -11.93 -1.33
CA ASP A 254 12.21 -12.28 -0.25
C ASP A 254 13.40 -13.00 -0.87
N ASN A 255 14.50 -12.28 -1.06
CA ASN A 255 15.65 -12.73 -1.84
C ASN A 255 16.89 -12.90 -0.97
N ARG A 256 16.82 -13.71 0.09
CA ARG A 256 18.02 -13.98 0.91
C ARG A 256 19.10 -14.73 0.09
N PRO A 257 20.38 -14.32 0.18
CA PRO A 257 20.92 -13.18 0.92
C PRO A 257 21.06 -11.87 0.10
N ASN A 258 20.61 -11.84 -1.16
CA ASN A 258 20.86 -10.75 -2.11
C ASN A 258 19.62 -9.90 -2.41
N ALA A 259 19.43 -8.84 -1.64
CA ALA A 259 18.32 -7.92 -1.83
C ALA A 259 18.31 -7.21 -3.20
N MET A 260 19.47 -6.96 -3.82
CA MET A 260 19.59 -6.32 -5.13
C MET A 260 18.88 -7.12 -6.24
N LYS A 261 18.84 -8.45 -6.11
CA LYS A 261 18.07 -9.30 -7.02
C LYS A 261 16.57 -9.01 -6.96
N GLY A 262 16.03 -8.74 -5.78
CA GLY A 262 14.64 -8.32 -5.60
C GLY A 262 14.35 -6.97 -6.22
N GLU A 263 15.25 -5.99 -6.05
CA GLU A 263 15.13 -4.67 -6.70
C GLU A 263 15.09 -4.79 -8.22
N ASN A 264 16.03 -5.55 -8.79
CA ASN A 264 16.07 -5.81 -10.23
C ASN A 264 14.82 -6.54 -10.71
N ALA A 265 14.30 -7.49 -9.94
CA ALA A 265 13.06 -8.19 -10.29
C ALA A 265 11.86 -7.23 -10.38
N ILE A 266 11.70 -6.32 -9.42
CA ILE A 266 10.63 -5.31 -9.45
C ILE A 266 10.74 -4.45 -10.72
N VAL A 267 11.93 -3.97 -11.05
CA VAL A 267 12.16 -3.13 -12.24
C VAL A 267 11.87 -3.89 -13.54
N GLN A 268 12.30 -5.15 -13.65
CA GLN A 268 12.09 -5.96 -14.86
C GLN A 268 10.63 -6.33 -15.05
N VAL A 269 9.92 -6.69 -13.98
CA VAL A 269 8.48 -6.94 -14.03
C VAL A 269 7.73 -5.68 -14.47
N ALA A 270 8.03 -4.52 -13.86
CA ALA A 270 7.40 -3.25 -14.25
C ALA A 270 7.63 -2.92 -15.74
N ARG A 271 8.86 -3.15 -16.24
CA ARG A 271 9.20 -2.96 -17.65
C ARG A 271 8.45 -3.92 -18.57
N SER A 272 8.42 -5.19 -18.23
CA SER A 272 7.75 -6.23 -19.03
C SER A 272 6.24 -5.96 -19.11
N VAL A 273 5.60 -5.71 -17.96
CA VAL A 273 4.17 -5.39 -17.89
C VAL A 273 3.84 -4.12 -18.67
N HIS A 274 4.65 -3.07 -18.55
CA HIS A 274 4.45 -1.84 -19.31
C HIS A 274 4.56 -2.07 -20.82
N ALA A 275 5.60 -2.78 -21.27
CA ALA A 275 5.80 -3.10 -22.67
C ALA A 275 4.63 -3.91 -23.23
N TYR A 276 4.11 -4.88 -22.47
CA TYR A 276 2.95 -5.69 -22.85
C TYR A 276 1.71 -4.83 -23.11
N PHE A 277 1.32 -3.99 -22.14
CA PHE A 277 0.14 -3.13 -22.32
C PHE A 277 0.35 -2.02 -23.36
N ALA A 278 1.57 -1.50 -23.51
CA ALA A 278 1.90 -0.52 -24.54
C ALA A 278 1.80 -1.10 -25.96
N ALA A 279 1.98 -2.41 -26.12
CA ALA A 279 1.81 -3.11 -27.40
C ALA A 279 0.35 -3.45 -27.74
N GLY A 280 -0.62 -3.02 -26.91
CA GLY A 280 -2.05 -3.26 -27.14
C GLY A 280 -2.56 -4.60 -26.60
N GLY A 281 -1.85 -5.16 -25.61
CA GLY A 281 -2.25 -6.39 -24.90
C GLY A 281 -3.69 -6.39 -24.38
#